data_AF-A0A1W1WKP9-F1
#
_entry.id   AF-A0A1W1WKP9-F1
#
_cell.length_a   1.000
_cell.length_b   1.000
_cell.length_c   1.000
_cell.angle_alpha   90.00
_cell.angle_beta   90.00
_cell.angle_gamma   90.00
#
_symmetry.space_group_name_H-M   'P 1'
#
loop_
_entity.id
_entity.type
_entity.pdbx_description
1 polymer ?
#
loop_
_entity_poly.entity_id
_entity_poly.type
_entity_poly.pdbx_seq_one_letter_code
_entity_poly.pdbx_strand_id
1 'polypeptide(L)'
;MKTSSLVSFRRLNYLEQVRLIQKAWSSDGADGIEGLGLLLGISPHNLAAMAGLTANYARAVNRRLVREKRRRRQPIPKGFRSELRKLAHREARGW
;
A
#
# COMPACT_ATOMS: atom_id res chain seq x y z
N MET A 1 25.47 13.17 6.04
CA MET A 1 24.55 14.17 5.45
C MET A 1 23.49 13.42 4.64
N LYS A 2 22.23 13.37 5.09
CA LYS A 2 21.13 12.86 4.25
C LYS A 2 20.80 13.96 3.26
N THR A 3 21.32 13.87 2.04
CA THR A 3 20.81 14.67 0.93
C THR A 3 19.32 14.34 0.81
N SER A 4 18.47 15.36 0.97
CA SER A 4 17.02 15.17 0.93
C SER A 4 16.66 14.58 -0.43
N SER A 5 16.10 13.37 -0.43
CA SER A 5 15.63 12.62 -1.61
C SER A 5 14.76 13.48 -2.54
N LEU A 6 13.97 14.38 -1.94
CA LEU A 6 13.18 15.39 -2.65
C LEU A 6 14.04 16.40 -3.41
N VAL A 7 15.16 16.86 -2.85
CA VAL A 7 16.08 17.80 -3.51
C VAL A 7 16.71 17.15 -4.74
N SER A 8 17.13 15.89 -4.64
CA SER A 8 17.65 15.14 -5.78
C SER A 8 16.59 14.95 -6.86
N PHE A 9 15.36 14.60 -6.48
CA PHE A 9 14.25 14.47 -7.41
C PHE A 9 13.91 15.77 -8.14
N ARG A 10 13.91 16.90 -7.43
CA ARG A 10 13.65 18.23 -8.02
C ARG A 10 14.75 18.71 -8.97
N ARG A 11 15.96 18.15 -8.88
CA ARG A 11 17.06 18.44 -9.82
C ARG A 11 16.92 17.69 -11.14
N LEU A 12 16.14 16.62 -11.18
CA LEU A 12 15.83 15.90 -12.42
C LEU A 12 14.95 16.78 -13.31
N ASN A 13 15.13 16.67 -14.62
CA ASN A 13 14.20 17.29 -15.56
C ASN A 13 12.84 16.57 -15.54
N TYR A 14 11.82 17.19 -16.13
CA TYR A 14 10.46 16.63 -16.12
C TYR A 14 10.38 15.20 -16.66
N LEU A 15 11.08 14.90 -17.77
CA LEU A 15 11.06 13.56 -18.38
C LEU A 15 11.72 12.51 -17.49
N GLU A 16 12.80 12.87 -16.80
CA GLU A 16 13.48 12.01 -15.83
C GLU A 16 12.60 11.73 -14.61
N GLN A 17 11.90 12.75 -14.10
CA GLN A 17 10.93 12.58 -13.03
C GLN A 17 9.81 11.62 -13.43
N VAL A 18 9.25 11.80 -14.64
CA VAL A 18 8.22 10.92 -15.19
C VAL A 18 8.75 9.49 -15.36
N ARG A 19 9.96 9.30 -15.90
CA ARG A 19 10.58 7.98 -16.05
C ARG A 19 10.77 7.28 -14.71
N LEU A 20 11.20 8.00 -13.68
CA LEU A 20 11.35 7.44 -12.34
C LEU A 20 10.00 6.97 -11.78
N ILE A 21 8.95 7.77 -11.95
CA ILE A 21 7.59 7.42 -11.50
C ILE A 21 7.07 6.21 -12.29
N GLN A 22 7.25 6.18 -13.62
CA GLN A 22 6.88 5.05 -14.47
C GLN A 22 7.64 3.78 -14.09
N LYS A 23 8.92 3.90 -13.75
CA LYS A 23 9.71 2.78 -13.25
C LYS A 23 9.16 2.24 -11.93
N ALA A 24 8.87 3.12 -10.97
CA ALA A 24 8.24 2.73 -9.70
C ALA A 24 6.91 2.01 -9.92
N TRP A 25 6.10 2.50 -10.86
CA TRP A 25 4.86 1.83 -11.27
C TRP A 25 5.10 0.46 -11.93
N SER A 26 6.10 0.34 -12.80
CA SER A 26 6.40 -0.94 -13.47
C SER A 26 6.94 -2.01 -12.52
N SER A 27 7.65 -1.60 -11.46
CA SER A 27 8.22 -2.52 -10.47
C SER A 27 7.16 -3.04 -9.51
N ASP A 28 6.40 -2.14 -8.87
CA ASP A 28 5.52 -2.49 -7.75
C ASP A 28 4.11 -1.91 -7.87
N GLY A 29 3.73 -1.40 -9.05
CA GLY A 29 2.41 -0.83 -9.29
C GLY A 29 2.11 0.37 -8.38
N ALA A 30 0.95 0.32 -7.73
CA ALA A 30 0.51 1.38 -6.82
C ALA A 30 1.41 1.50 -5.58
N ASP A 31 1.95 0.38 -5.09
CA ASP A 31 2.79 0.36 -3.89
C ASP A 31 4.14 1.06 -4.17
N GLY A 32 4.66 0.94 -5.39
CA GLY A 32 5.87 1.65 -5.83
C GLY A 32 5.69 3.16 -5.89
N ILE A 33 4.55 3.65 -6.41
CA ILE A 33 4.23 5.09 -6.41
C ILE A 33 4.03 5.60 -4.97
N GLU A 34 3.39 4.81 -4.10
CA GLU A 34 3.20 5.17 -2.69
C GLU A 34 4.53 5.25 -1.94
N GLY A 35 5.41 4.28 -2.11
CA GLY A 35 6.75 4.29 -1.52
C GLY A 35 7.60 5.47 -2.01
N LEU A 36 7.54 5.77 -3.32
CA LEU A 36 8.21 6.93 -3.88
C LEU A 36 7.64 8.24 -3.32
N GLY A 37 6.31 8.34 -3.17
CA GLY A 37 5.66 9.49 -2.53
C GLY A 37 6.12 9.70 -1.09
N LEU A 38 6.21 8.63 -0.31
CA LEU A 38 6.69 8.64 1.07
C LEU A 38 8.16 9.09 1.16
N LEU A 39 9.01 8.58 0.28
CA LEU A 39 10.42 8.96 0.19
C LEU A 39 10.63 10.43 -0.19
N LEU A 40 9.76 10.99 -1.04
CA LEU A 40 9.88 12.35 -1.53
C LEU A 40 9.04 13.36 -0.72
N GLY A 41 8.16 12.90 0.16
CA GLY A 41 7.15 13.77 0.79
C GLY A 41 6.17 14.37 -0.22
N ILE A 42 5.88 13.66 -1.31
CA ILE A 42 4.96 14.07 -2.37
C ILE A 42 3.75 13.14 -2.34
N SER A 43 2.55 13.69 -2.52
CA SER A 43 1.33 12.89 -2.66
C SER A 43 1.48 11.87 -3.80
N PRO A 44 1.27 10.57 -3.56
CA PRO A 44 1.28 9.53 -4.59
C PRO A 44 0.33 9.84 -5.75
N HIS A 45 -0.79 10.53 -5.48
CA HIS A 45 -1.73 10.97 -6.51
C HIS A 45 -1.09 11.98 -7.48
N ASN A 46 -0.29 12.92 -6.97
CA ASN A 46 0.39 13.92 -7.80
C ASN A 46 1.48 13.26 -8.65
N LEU A 47 2.23 12.31 -8.08
CA LEU A 47 3.20 11.52 -8.84
C LEU A 47 2.51 10.74 -9.96
N ALA A 48 1.41 10.06 -9.67
CA ALA A 48 0.63 9.36 -10.69
C ALA A 48 0.12 10.32 -11.79
N ALA A 49 -0.31 11.53 -11.44
CA ALA A 49 -0.75 12.54 -12.40
C ALA A 49 0.38 13.00 -13.32
N MET A 50 1.58 13.27 -12.78
CA MET A 50 2.75 13.65 -13.57
C MET A 50 3.10 12.59 -14.63
N ALA A 51 2.93 11.32 -14.30
CA ALA A 51 3.23 10.21 -15.22
C ALA A 51 2.05 9.78 -16.11
N GLY A 52 0.90 10.46 -16.06
CA GLY A 52 -0.30 10.06 -16.80
C GLY A 52 -0.93 8.75 -16.32
N LEU A 53 -0.66 8.34 -15.08
CA LEU A 53 -1.06 7.07 -14.48
C LEU A 53 -2.29 7.18 -13.57
N THR A 54 -2.90 8.36 -13.43
CA THR A 54 -3.97 8.63 -12.44
C THR A 54 -5.09 7.58 -12.43
N ALA A 55 -5.65 7.26 -13.60
CA ALA A 55 -6.74 6.29 -13.70
C ALA A 55 -6.30 4.86 -13.36
N ASN A 56 -5.06 4.50 -13.70
CA ASN A 56 -4.50 3.18 -13.40
C ASN A 56 -4.19 3.06 -11.91
N TYR A 57 -3.58 4.08 -11.33
CA TYR A 57 -3.30 4.17 -9.89
C TYR A 57 -4.58 4.06 -9.07
N ALA A 58 -5.61 4.86 -9.39
CA ALA A 58 -6.91 4.78 -8.70
C ALA A 58 -7.54 3.39 -8.78
N ARG A 59 -7.51 2.75 -9.97
CA ARG A 59 -8.01 1.38 -10.14
C ARG A 59 -7.22 0.36 -9.32
N ALA A 60 -5.91 0.47 -9.27
CA ALA A 60 -5.05 -0.42 -8.49
C ALA A 60 -5.31 -0.28 -6.98
N VAL A 61 -5.38 0.95 -6.47
CA VAL A 61 -5.70 1.23 -5.06
C VAL A 61 -7.09 0.69 -4.71
N ASN A 62 -8.10 0.94 -5.54
CA ASN A 62 -9.45 0.42 -5.32
C ASN A 62 -9.49 -1.11 -5.27
N ARG A 63 -8.78 -1.78 -6.20
CA ARG A 63 -8.66 -3.25 -6.18
C ARG A 63 -8.01 -3.76 -4.89
N ARG A 64 -6.96 -3.08 -4.41
CA ARG A 64 -6.30 -3.40 -3.14
C ARG A 64 -7.27 -3.27 -1.96
N LEU A 65 -7.98 -2.14 -1.87
CA LEU A 65 -8.99 -1.89 -0.81
C LEU A 65 -10.11 -2.94 -0.82
N VAL A 66 -10.60 -3.33 -2.00
CA VAL A 66 -11.62 -4.39 -2.12
C VAL A 66 -11.07 -5.73 -1.65
N ARG A 67 -9.84 -6.11 -2.04
CA ARG A 67 -9.18 -7.35 -1.58
C ARG A 67 -9.01 -7.37 -0.07
N GLU A 68 -8.58 -6.26 0.51
CA GLU A 68 -8.39 -6.14 1.95
C GLU A 68 -9.71 -6.25 2.71
N LYS A 69 -10.75 -5.54 2.26
CA LYS A 69 -12.11 -5.68 2.83
C LYS A 69 -12.62 -7.12 2.73
N ARG A 70 -12.36 -7.82 1.61
CA ARG A 70 -12.71 -9.25 1.47
C ARG A 70 -11.95 -10.11 2.46
N ARG A 71 -10.64 -9.92 2.64
CA ARG A 71 -9.84 -10.65 3.65
C ARG A 71 -10.38 -10.45 5.06
N ARG A 72 -10.69 -9.21 5.44
CA ARG A 72 -11.27 -8.88 6.77
C ARG A 72 -12.67 -9.47 6.97
N ARG A 73 -13.43 -9.70 5.89
CA ARG A 73 -14.78 -10.29 5.92
C ARG A 73 -14.79 -11.82 5.79
N GLN A 74 -13.65 -12.47 5.59
CA GLN A 74 -13.62 -13.93 5.59
C GLN A 74 -14.03 -14.42 6.99
N PRO A 75 -15.07 -15.26 7.10
CA PRO A 75 -15.48 -15.80 8.39
C PRO A 75 -14.34 -16.64 8.96
N ILE A 76 -14.08 -16.49 10.25
CA ILE A 76 -13.14 -17.34 11.00
C ILE A 76 -13.47 -18.81 10.68
N PRO A 77 -12.51 -19.64 10.26
CA PRO A 77 -12.75 -21.04 9.90
C PRO A 77 -13.57 -21.72 10.99
N LYS A 78 -14.61 -22.49 10.61
CA LYS A 78 -15.57 -23.09 11.57
C LYS A 78 -14.88 -23.95 12.67
N GLY A 79 -13.67 -24.45 12.41
CA GLY A 79 -12.86 -25.20 13.40
C GLY A 79 -12.10 -24.34 14.43
N PHE A 80 -11.94 -23.03 14.23
CA PHE A 80 -11.25 -22.14 15.18
C PHE A 80 -12.17 -21.70 16.33
N ARG A 81 -13.50 -21.71 16.11
CA ARG A 81 -14.49 -21.34 17.13
C ARG A 81 -14.62 -22.38 18.25
N SER A 82 -14.39 -23.65 17.97
CA SER A 82 -14.42 -24.70 19.00
C SER A 82 -13.20 -24.64 19.91
N GLU A 83 -12.00 -24.40 19.36
CA GLU A 83 -10.77 -24.24 20.13
C GLU A 83 -10.80 -22.97 20.99
N LEU A 84 -11.26 -21.83 20.47
CA LEU A 84 -11.46 -20.61 21.25
C LEU A 84 -12.48 -20.80 22.39
N ARG A 85 -13.58 -21.53 22.16
CA ARG A 85 -14.53 -21.90 23.23
C ARG A 85 -13.89 -22.81 24.28
N LYS A 86 -13.09 -23.80 23.87
CA LYS A 86 -12.41 -24.71 24.81
C LYS A 86 -11.40 -23.96 25.67
N LEU A 87 -10.63 -23.04 25.08
CA LEU A 87 -9.70 -22.16 25.80
C LEU A 87 -10.43 -21.26 26.80
N ALA A 88 -11.49 -20.57 26.37
CA ALA A 88 -12.31 -19.73 27.25
C ALA A 88 -12.95 -20.52 28.41
N HIS A 89 -13.40 -21.76 28.14
CA HIS A 89 -13.93 -22.63 29.19
C HIS A 89 -12.85 -23.18 30.15
N ARG A 90 -11.60 -23.30 29.73
CA ARG A 90 -10.48 -23.66 30.62
C ARG A 90 -10.13 -22.50 31.55
N GLU A 91 -10.04 -21.28 31.03
CA GLU A 91 -9.77 -20.09 31.86
C GLU A 91 -10.90 -19.83 32.87
N ALA A 92 -12.16 -20.02 32.48
CA ALA A 92 -13.30 -19.84 33.37
C ALA A 92 -13.42 -20.88 34.51
N ARG A 93 -12.66 -21.98 34.47
CA ARG A 93 -12.62 -23.00 35.54
C ARG A 93 -11.32 -22.95 36.37
N GLY A 94 -10.45 -21.98 36.10
CA GLY A 94 -9.19 -21.78 36.81
C GLY A 94 -9.27 -20.85 38.02
N TRP A 95 -10.47 -20.55 38.52
CA TRP A 95 -10.73 -19.74 39.72
C TRP A 95 -11.57 -20.54 40.71
#